data_AF-A0A433UAU5-F1
#
_entry.id   AF-A0A433UAU5-F1
#
_cell.length_a   1.000
_cell.length_b   1.000
_cell.length_c   1.000
_cell.angle_alpha   90.00
_cell.angle_beta   90.00
_cell.angle_gamma   90.00
#
_symmetry.space_group_name_H-M   'P 1'
#
loop_
_entity.id
_entity.type
_entity.pdbx_description
1 polymer ?
#
loop_
_entity_poly.entity_id
_entity_poly.type
_entity_poly.pdbx_seq_one_letter_code
_entity_poly.pdbx_strand_id
1 'polypeptide(L)'
;MEYCSPEVFSGASYRGPEVDMWALGVTLYTMVYRVNPFTVEEMPETFSQLEFPDSEEDPVCDSDMRELLCGLLEPDPASRLTMGQALRSEWLRQIVNLDQYCWEDLFGEDVLQDHLMNDVSGCSGSRGDYY
;
A
#
# COMPACT_ATOMS: atom_id res chain seq x y z
N MET A 1 15.54 -2.69 0.54
CA MET A 1 15.42 -4.14 0.26
C MET A 1 14.08 -4.71 0.72
N GLU A 2 13.27 -3.98 1.49
CA GLU A 2 12.01 -4.45 2.08
C GLU A 2 10.86 -4.73 1.10
N TYR A 3 11.00 -4.37 -0.17
CA TYR A 3 10.00 -4.61 -1.23
C TYR A 3 10.45 -5.70 -2.22
N CYS A 4 11.60 -6.33 -1.98
CA CYS A 4 12.12 -7.37 -2.85
C CYS A 4 11.35 -8.68 -2.65
N SER A 5 10.94 -9.30 -3.75
CA SER A 5 10.32 -10.63 -3.70
C SER A 5 11.35 -11.73 -3.36
N PRO A 6 10.91 -12.90 -2.85
CA PRO A 6 11.82 -13.97 -2.42
C PRO A 6 12.75 -14.47 -3.54
N GLU A 7 12.26 -14.52 -4.78
CA GLU A 7 13.04 -14.93 -5.94
C GLU A 7 14.11 -13.90 -6.34
N VAL A 8 13.84 -12.62 -6.14
CA VAL A 8 14.84 -11.55 -6.35
C VAL A 8 15.89 -11.61 -5.25
N PHE A 9 15.48 -11.85 -4.01
CA PHE A 9 16.37 -11.99 -2.86
C PHE A 9 17.34 -13.18 -3.04
N SER A 10 16.85 -14.31 -3.58
CA SER A 10 17.67 -15.49 -3.87
C SER A 10 18.54 -15.36 -5.14
N GLY A 11 18.44 -14.24 -5.87
CA GLY A 11 19.22 -14.00 -7.09
C GLY A 11 18.76 -14.81 -8.30
N ALA A 12 17.52 -15.32 -8.28
CA ALA A 12 16.95 -16.06 -9.40
C ALA A 12 16.61 -15.13 -10.58
N SER A 13 16.59 -15.70 -11.79
CA SER A 13 16.08 -14.97 -12.97
C SER A 13 14.58 -14.75 -12.83
N TYR A 14 14.14 -13.50 -12.95
CA TYR A 14 12.72 -13.13 -12.87
C TYR A 14 12.24 -12.50 -14.19
N ARG A 15 10.93 -12.53 -14.44
CA ARG A 15 10.34 -12.00 -15.68
C ARG A 15 9.82 -10.56 -15.54
N GLY A 16 9.60 -10.09 -14.30
CA GLY A 16 9.20 -8.72 -13.98
C GLY A 16 7.80 -8.63 -13.37
N PRO A 17 6.73 -9.04 -14.09
CA PRO A 17 5.35 -8.88 -13.62
C PRO A 17 5.10 -9.50 -12.25
N GLU A 18 5.66 -10.66 -11.97
CA GLU A 18 5.47 -11.37 -10.70
C GLU A 18 6.10 -10.60 -9.54
N VAL A 19 7.24 -9.93 -9.78
CA VAL A 19 7.92 -9.08 -8.79
C VAL A 19 7.09 -7.83 -8.48
N ASP A 20 6.48 -7.23 -9.51
CA ASP A 20 5.60 -6.07 -9.33
C ASP A 20 4.35 -6.43 -8.50
N MET A 21 3.79 -7.63 -8.70
CA MET A 21 2.64 -8.11 -7.92
C MET A 21 3.00 -8.30 -6.43
N TRP A 22 4.22 -8.74 -6.13
CA TRP A 22 4.71 -8.83 -4.75
C TRP A 22 4.82 -7.45 -4.11
N ALA A 23 5.46 -6.50 -4.79
CA ALA A 23 5.60 -5.13 -4.31
C ALA A 23 4.22 -4.45 -4.09
N LEU A 24 3.24 -4.75 -4.96
CA LEU A 24 1.86 -4.33 -4.78
C LEU A 24 1.24 -4.91 -3.49
N GLY A 25 1.46 -6.20 -3.21
CA GLY A 25 1.01 -6.85 -1.98
C GLY A 25 1.57 -6.21 -0.73
N VAL A 26 2.89 -5.96 -0.69
CA VAL A 26 3.56 -5.29 0.44
C VAL A 26 3.00 -3.88 0.64
N THR A 27 2.84 -3.13 -0.47
CA THR A 27 2.29 -1.77 -0.44
C THR A 27 0.87 -1.75 0.11
N LEU A 28 0.00 -2.65 -0.37
CA LEU A 28 -1.38 -2.76 0.08
C LEU A 28 -1.45 -3.12 1.57
N TYR A 29 -0.67 -4.11 2.01
CA TYR A 29 -0.61 -4.50 3.41
C TYR A 29 -0.24 -3.30 4.30
N THR A 30 0.81 -2.56 3.92
CA THR A 30 1.26 -1.38 4.69
C THR A 30 0.25 -0.24 4.66
N MET A 31 -0.50 -0.07 3.57
CA MET A 31 -1.59 0.92 3.54
C MET A 31 -2.71 0.57 4.51
N VAL A 32 -3.05 -0.71 4.67
CA VAL A 32 -4.13 -1.16 5.55
C VAL A 32 -3.67 -1.19 7.00
N TYR A 33 -2.63 -1.95 7.30
CA TYR A 33 -2.24 -2.27 8.67
C TYR A 33 -1.21 -1.29 9.25
N ARG A 34 -0.75 -0.32 8.44
CA ARG A 34 0.26 0.70 8.83
C ARG A 34 1.60 0.12 9.29
N VAL A 35 1.83 -1.16 9.05
CA VAL A 35 3.06 -1.88 9.38
C VAL A 35 3.58 -2.62 8.15
N ASN A 36 4.87 -2.90 8.11
CA ASN A 36 5.46 -3.71 7.04
C ASN A 36 5.16 -5.19 7.33
N PRO A 37 4.67 -5.99 6.36
CA PRO A 37 4.40 -7.41 6.58
C PRO A 37 5.65 -8.24 6.88
N PHE A 38 6.84 -7.77 6.47
CA PHE A 38 8.09 -8.50 6.62
C PHE A 38 9.21 -7.56 7.03
N THR A 39 9.77 -7.77 8.23
CA THR A 39 10.97 -7.02 8.63
C THR A 39 12.23 -7.66 8.05
N VAL A 40 13.27 -6.86 7.78
CA VAL A 40 14.54 -7.35 7.20
C VAL A 40 15.22 -8.40 8.10
N GLU A 41 14.95 -8.35 9.41
CA GLU A 41 15.51 -9.28 10.39
C GLU A 41 14.84 -10.67 10.35
N GLU A 42 13.61 -10.74 9.83
CA GLU A 42 12.77 -11.94 9.83
C GLU A 42 12.66 -12.60 8.45
N MET A 43 13.20 -11.96 7.40
CA MET A 43 13.36 -12.57 6.08
C MET A 43 14.62 -13.47 6.08
N PRO A 44 14.55 -14.71 5.55
CA PRO A 44 13.51 -15.26 4.67
C PRO A 44 12.48 -16.20 5.33
N GLU A 45 12.59 -16.50 6.64
CA GLU A 45 11.71 -17.48 7.28
C GLU A 45 10.22 -17.06 7.26
N THR A 46 9.95 -15.75 7.32
CA THR A 46 8.59 -15.19 7.37
C THR A 46 7.87 -15.08 6.02
N PHE A 47 8.54 -15.27 4.87
CA PHE A 47 7.85 -15.18 3.58
C PHE A 47 6.66 -16.14 3.47
N SER A 48 6.72 -17.28 4.17
CA SER A 48 5.64 -18.28 4.20
C SER A 48 4.59 -18.04 5.30
N GLN A 49 4.78 -17.05 6.16
CA GLN A 49 3.95 -16.78 7.33
C GLN A 49 3.50 -15.32 7.31
N LEU A 50 2.42 -15.06 6.57
CA LEU A 50 1.77 -13.76 6.58
C LEU A 50 0.87 -13.65 7.82
N GLU A 51 1.19 -12.72 8.70
CA GLU A 51 0.39 -12.42 9.89
C GLU A 51 -0.59 -11.28 9.59
N PHE A 52 -1.77 -11.32 10.21
CA PHE A 52 -2.77 -10.27 10.09
C PHE A 52 -3.17 -9.80 11.49
N PRO A 53 -3.05 -8.50 11.81
CA PRO A 53 -3.62 -7.94 13.02
C PRO A 53 -5.14 -8.19 13.08
N ASP A 54 -5.67 -8.41 14.28
CA ASP A 54 -7.12 -8.52 14.47
C ASP A 54 -7.79 -7.18 14.11
N SER A 55 -8.72 -7.21 13.16
CA SER A 55 -9.53 -6.06 12.77
C SER A 55 -10.95 -6.24 13.31
N GLU A 56 -11.34 -5.41 14.29
CA GLU A 56 -12.67 -5.46 14.91
C GLU A 56 -13.73 -4.69 14.10
N GLU A 57 -13.33 -3.91 13.09
CA GLU A 57 -14.20 -2.88 12.48
C GLU A 57 -15.03 -3.38 11.29
N ASP A 58 -14.54 -4.35 10.49
CA ASP A 58 -15.30 -4.96 9.38
C ASP A 58 -14.80 -6.36 9.02
N PRO A 59 -15.42 -7.44 9.55
CA PRO A 59 -14.94 -8.80 9.34
C PRO A 59 -15.14 -9.34 7.91
N VAL A 60 -16.05 -8.76 7.12
CA VAL A 60 -16.29 -9.20 5.73
C VAL A 60 -15.27 -8.57 4.78
N CYS A 61 -15.03 -7.27 4.95
CA CYS A 61 -13.95 -6.58 4.23
C CYS A 61 -12.59 -7.19 4.57
N ASP A 62 -12.40 -7.61 5.82
CA ASP A 62 -11.18 -8.26 6.29
C ASP A 62 -10.95 -9.64 5.62
N SER A 63 -11.98 -10.47 5.41
CA SER A 63 -11.77 -11.78 4.75
C SER A 63 -11.36 -11.68 3.28
N ASP A 64 -12.02 -10.83 2.51
CA ASP A 64 -11.74 -10.68 1.07
C ASP A 64 -10.39 -9.97 0.84
N MET A 65 -10.04 -9.04 1.73
CA MET A 65 -8.74 -8.38 1.73
C MET A 65 -7.61 -9.36 2.04
N ARG A 66 -7.78 -10.20 3.08
CA ARG A 66 -6.79 -11.22 3.46
C ARG A 66 -6.57 -12.21 2.33
N GLU A 67 -7.63 -12.64 1.64
CA GLU A 67 -7.51 -13.52 0.46
C GLU A 67 -6.67 -12.86 -0.65
N LEU A 68 -6.95 -11.59 -0.96
CA LEU A 68 -6.18 -10.84 -1.94
C LEU A 68 -4.71 -10.71 -1.52
N LEU A 69 -4.44 -10.37 -0.26
CA LEU A 69 -3.08 -10.21 0.27
C LEU A 69 -2.30 -11.53 0.25
N CYS A 70 -2.91 -12.64 0.66
CA CYS A 70 -2.29 -13.97 0.59
C CYS A 70 -1.91 -14.34 -0.84
N GLY A 71 -2.76 -14.05 -1.84
CA GLY A 71 -2.45 -14.35 -3.23
C GLY A 71 -1.40 -13.43 -3.85
N LEU A 72 -1.34 -12.16 -3.44
CA LEU A 72 -0.30 -11.21 -3.89
C LEU A 72 1.06 -11.50 -3.27
N LEU A 73 1.07 -11.92 -2.00
CA LEU A 73 2.25 -12.25 -1.21
C LEU A 73 2.56 -13.75 -1.20
N GLU A 74 2.11 -14.48 -2.22
CA GLU A 74 2.47 -15.88 -2.43
C GLU A 74 3.96 -15.99 -2.78
N PRO A 75 4.77 -16.72 -1.97
CA PRO A 75 6.20 -16.85 -2.20
C PRO A 75 6.55 -17.50 -3.53
N ASP A 76 5.76 -18.47 -4.01
CA ASP A 76 5.97 -19.10 -5.31
C ASP A 76 5.46 -18.19 -6.45
N PRO A 77 6.35 -17.64 -7.31
CA PRO A 77 5.93 -16.76 -8.40
C PRO A 77 4.98 -17.42 -9.40
N ALA A 78 5.01 -18.75 -9.53
CA ALA A 78 4.13 -19.49 -10.42
C ALA A 78 2.68 -19.58 -9.90
N SER A 79 2.52 -19.53 -8.57
CA SER A 79 1.23 -19.59 -7.89
C SER A 79 0.70 -18.20 -7.52
N ARG A 80 1.57 -17.17 -7.56
CA ARG A 80 1.26 -15.77 -7.24
C ARG A 80 0.19 -15.18 -8.16
N LEU A 81 -0.71 -14.38 -7.58
CA LEU A 81 -1.77 -13.69 -8.31
C LEU A 81 -1.21 -12.81 -9.42
N THR A 82 -1.74 -12.97 -10.62
CA THR A 82 -1.52 -12.03 -11.72
C THR A 82 -2.42 -10.80 -11.57
N MET A 83 -2.04 -9.67 -12.19
CA MET A 83 -2.85 -8.44 -12.21
C MET A 83 -4.30 -8.69 -12.64
N GLY A 84 -4.49 -9.51 -13.68
CA GLY A 84 -5.83 -9.84 -14.17
C GLY A 84 -6.67 -10.61 -13.15
N GLN A 85 -6.05 -11.48 -12.33
CA GLN A 85 -6.73 -12.16 -11.23
C GLN A 85 -6.99 -11.22 -10.05
N ALA A 86 -6.02 -10.40 -9.67
CA ALA A 86 -6.15 -9.43 -8.59
C ALA A 86 -7.33 -8.48 -8.83
N LEU A 87 -7.48 -7.92 -10.04
CA LEU A 87 -8.61 -7.05 -10.42
C LEU A 87 -10.00 -7.71 -10.34
N ARG A 88 -10.07 -9.03 -10.16
CA ARG A 88 -11.33 -9.75 -9.95
C ARG A 88 -11.66 -9.98 -8.48
N SER A 89 -10.80 -9.59 -7.55
CA SER A 89 -11.09 -9.73 -6.12
C SER A 89 -12.30 -8.89 -5.74
N GLU A 90 -13.14 -9.44 -4.86
CA GLU A 90 -14.32 -8.73 -4.36
C GLU A 90 -13.91 -7.49 -3.57
N TRP A 91 -12.79 -7.55 -2.84
CA TRP A 91 -12.24 -6.41 -2.13
C TRP A 91 -11.93 -5.20 -3.03
N LEU A 92 -11.36 -5.40 -4.23
CA LEU A 92 -11.10 -4.29 -5.16
C LEU A 92 -12.35 -3.81 -5.90
N ARG A 93 -13.42 -4.62 -5.93
CA ARG A 93 -14.66 -4.33 -6.66
C ARG A 93 -15.76 -3.73 -5.78
N GLN A 94 -15.46 -3.52 -4.49
CA GLN A 94 -16.39 -2.90 -3.56
C GLN A 94 -16.83 -1.51 -4.03
N ILE A 95 -18.09 -1.18 -3.74
CA ILE A 95 -18.64 0.15 -4.03
C ILE A 95 -18.24 1.07 -2.88
N VAL A 96 -17.37 2.03 -3.16
CA VAL A 96 -16.94 3.05 -2.19
C VAL A 96 -17.77 4.32 -2.40
N ASN A 97 -18.49 4.74 -1.36
CA ASN A 97 -19.14 6.04 -1.36
C ASN A 97 -18.16 7.10 -0.82
N LEU A 98 -17.58 7.89 -1.74
CA LEU A 98 -16.60 8.91 -1.38
C LEU A 98 -17.17 10.03 -0.50
N ASP A 99 -18.48 10.25 -0.51
CA ASP A 99 -19.12 11.28 0.34
C ASP A 99 -19.07 10.93 1.84
N GLN A 100 -18.71 9.68 2.18
CA GLN A 100 -18.55 9.22 3.56
C GLN A 100 -17.16 9.52 4.13
N TYR A 101 -16.24 10.02 3.30
CA TYR A 101 -14.85 10.26 3.70
C TYR A 101 -14.56 11.76 3.70
N CYS A 102 -14.16 12.27 4.86
CA CYS A 102 -13.73 13.65 5.05
C CYS A 102 -12.21 13.66 5.26
N TRP A 103 -11.50 14.57 4.58
CA TRP A 103 -10.04 14.62 4.64
C TRP A 103 -9.54 14.89 6.07
N GLU A 104 -10.20 15.81 6.75
CA GLU A 104 -9.91 16.24 8.11
C GLU A 104 -10.08 15.09 9.11
N ASP A 105 -11.10 14.24 8.93
CA ASP A 105 -11.37 13.10 9.81
C ASP A 105 -10.38 11.94 9.59
N LEU A 106 -9.83 11.81 8.37
CA LEU A 106 -8.93 10.71 8.00
C LEU A 106 -7.46 10.93 8.39
N PHE A 107 -6.99 12.17 8.28
CA PHE A 107 -5.57 12.50 8.51
C PHE A 107 -5.34 13.32 9.78
N GLY A 108 -6.40 13.83 10.41
CA GLY A 108 -6.32 14.73 11.56
C GLY A 108 -5.75 16.11 11.20
N GLU A 109 -6.04 17.12 12.01
CA GLU A 109 -5.55 18.48 11.78
C GLU A 109 -4.01 18.61 11.84
N ASP A 110 -3.33 17.64 12.46
CA ASP A 110 -1.86 17.65 12.65
C ASP A 110 -1.09 17.53 11.32
N VAL A 111 -1.65 16.86 10.30
CA VAL A 111 -1.03 16.76 8.97
C VAL A 111 -1.20 18.06 8.16
N LEU A 112 -2.22 18.87 8.47
CA LEU A 112 -2.52 20.11 7.74
C LEU A 112 -1.59 21.27 8.12
N GLN A 113 -0.93 21.23 9.28
CA GLN A 113 0.01 22.28 9.69
C GLN A 113 1.36 22.20 8.96
N ASP A 114 1.77 21.01 8.51
CA ASP A 114 3.10 20.82 7.91
C ASP A 114 3.17 21.21 6.42
N HIS A 115 2.04 21.37 5.71
CA HIS A 115 2.05 21.55 4.24
C HIS A 115 1.40 22.83 3.70
N LEU A 116 1.16 23.85 4.55
CA LEU A 116 0.60 25.14 4.10
C LEU A 116 1.33 26.39 4.61
N MET A 117 2.55 26.27 5.17
CA MET A 117 3.33 27.44 5.63
C MET A 117 4.66 27.71 4.91
N ASN A 118 4.95 27.09 3.75
CA ASN A 118 6.19 27.39 3.00
C ASN A 118 6.04 27.99 1.59
N ASP A 119 4.82 28.13 1.05
CA ASP A 119 4.64 28.61 -0.34
C ASP A 119 4.07 30.04 -0.50
N VAL A 120 3.89 30.82 0.57
CA VAL A 120 3.40 32.23 0.45
C VAL A 120 4.41 33.30 0.91
N SER A 121 5.57 32.93 1.44
CA SER A 121 6.58 33.90 1.90
C SER A 121 7.60 34.34 0.82
N GLY A 122 7.45 33.88 -0.43
CA GLY A 122 8.39 34.16 -1.53
C GLY A 122 7.97 35.19 -2.59
N CYS A 123 6.76 35.76 -2.53
CA CYS A 123 6.33 36.76 -3.52
C CYS A 123 6.35 38.19 -2.93
N SER A 124 7.53 38.70 -2.63
CA SER A 124 7.79 40.15 -2.56
C SER A 124 7.93 40.69 -3.99
N GLY A 125 6.79 40.85 -4.67
CA GLY A 125 6.70 41.48 -5.99
C GLY A 125 6.11 42.89 -5.89
N SER A 126 6.98 43.89 -5.97
CA SER A 126 6.70 45.32 -5.91
C SER A 126 5.50 45.75 -6.76
N ARG A 127 4.53 46.41 -6.12
CA ARG A 127 3.50 47.22 -6.79
C ARG A 127 4.19 48.51 -7.26
N GLY A 128 4.50 48.59 -8.56
CA GLY A 128 5.09 49.75 -9.21
C GLY A 128 4.56 49.89 -10.63
N ASP A 129 3.64 50.84 -10.78
CA ASP A 129 3.28 51.68 -11.93
C ASP A 129 3.79 51.28 -13.33
N TYR A 130 2.87 50.88 -14.22
CA TYR A 130 2.95 51.17 -15.66
C TYR A 130 1.56 51.37 -16.27
N TYR A 131 1.35 52.62 -16.73
CA TYR A 131 0.29 53.21 -17.58
C TYR A 131 -1.17 53.20 -17.11
#